data_AF-A0AAU3PTW3-F1
#
_entry.id   AF-A0AAU3PTW3-F1
#
_cell.length_a   1.000
_cell.length_b   1.000
_cell.length_c   1.000
_cell.angle_alpha   90.00
_cell.angle_beta   90.00
_cell.angle_gamma   90.00
#
_symmetry.space_group_name_H-M   'P 1'
#
loop_
_entity.id
_entity.type
_entity.pdbx_description
1 polymer ?
#
loop_
_entity_poly.entity_id
_entity_poly.type
_entity_poly.pdbx_seq_one_letter_code
_entity_poly.pdbx_strand_id
1 'polypeptide(L)'
;MRTTVMAALVAVMSVTMIPAVSVAAPLDTVEWGACPGDVSVPGVECSVLEVPLDYRDPDGERIEVAISRLASGNPARRRGVLLTNTGGPGGEGLSFPADLVGLGLPRSVLDSYDVIGFDPRGGRSQHAGDL
;
A
#
# COMPACT_ATOMS: atom_id res chain seq x y z
N MET A 1 77.59 -21.21 -17.84
CA MET A 1 76.64 -20.31 -17.15
C MET A 1 75.40 -20.16 -18.03
N ARG A 2 74.26 -20.77 -17.65
CA ARG A 2 72.95 -20.53 -18.27
C ARG A 2 71.92 -20.50 -17.15
N THR A 3 71.50 -19.30 -16.77
CA THR A 3 70.47 -19.06 -15.76
C THR A 3 69.10 -19.01 -16.45
N THR A 4 68.19 -19.90 -16.06
CA THR A 4 66.79 -19.88 -16.47
C THR A 4 65.96 -19.14 -15.43
N VAL A 5 65.25 -18.08 -15.83
CA VAL A 5 64.32 -17.33 -14.97
C VAL A 5 62.90 -17.81 -15.28
N MET A 6 62.20 -18.37 -14.27
CA MET A 6 60.77 -18.66 -14.33
C MET A 6 59.99 -17.41 -13.90
N ALA A 7 59.10 -16.91 -14.75
CA ALA A 7 58.14 -15.87 -14.41
C ALA A 7 56.84 -16.52 -13.89
N ALA A 8 56.49 -16.25 -12.64
CA ALA A 8 55.21 -16.66 -12.06
C ALA A 8 54.13 -15.62 -12.42
N LEU A 9 53.13 -16.03 -13.19
CA LEU A 9 51.94 -15.22 -13.48
C LEU A 9 50.98 -15.30 -12.29
N VAL A 10 50.82 -14.18 -11.56
CA VAL A 10 49.77 -14.01 -10.55
C VAL A 10 48.52 -13.48 -11.25
N ALA A 11 47.48 -14.31 -11.38
CA ALA A 11 46.20 -13.91 -11.94
C ALA A 11 45.36 -13.20 -10.88
N VAL A 12 45.05 -11.91 -11.11
CA VAL A 12 44.19 -11.12 -10.21
C VAL A 12 42.72 -11.32 -10.62
N MET A 13 41.99 -12.14 -9.86
CA MET A 13 40.54 -12.28 -10.02
C MET A 13 39.83 -11.03 -9.49
N SER A 14 39.23 -10.26 -10.39
CA SER A 14 38.41 -9.11 -10.04
C SER A 14 37.01 -9.60 -9.65
N VAL A 15 36.66 -9.48 -8.37
CA VAL A 15 35.32 -9.79 -7.88
C VAL A 15 34.42 -8.60 -8.19
N THR A 16 33.53 -8.75 -9.18
CA THR A 16 32.49 -7.75 -9.47
C THR A 16 31.34 -7.91 -8.49
N MET A 17 31.17 -6.96 -7.57
CA MET A 17 29.95 -6.87 -6.75
C MET A 17 28.79 -6.38 -7.62
N ILE A 18 27.77 -7.21 -7.77
CA ILE A 18 26.50 -6.82 -8.39
C ILE A 18 25.67 -6.13 -7.29
N PRO A 19 25.18 -4.90 -7.48
CA PRO A 19 24.30 -4.28 -6.50
C PRO A 19 23.01 -5.09 -6.41
N ALA A 20 22.60 -5.43 -5.19
CA ALA A 20 21.30 -6.03 -4.94
C ALA A 20 20.21 -5.01 -5.30
N VAL A 21 19.50 -5.25 -6.40
CA VAL A 21 18.28 -4.51 -6.73
C VAL A 21 17.19 -5.03 -5.80
N SER A 22 16.67 -4.17 -4.92
CA SER A 22 15.51 -4.52 -4.10
C SER A 22 14.31 -4.70 -5.02
N VAL A 23 13.86 -5.95 -5.18
CA VAL A 23 12.64 -6.28 -5.91
C VAL A 23 11.50 -5.99 -4.94
N ALA A 24 10.58 -5.10 -5.31
CA ALA A 24 9.36 -4.88 -4.55
C ALA A 24 8.65 -6.24 -4.36
N ALA A 25 8.23 -6.53 -3.13
CA ALA A 25 7.46 -7.74 -2.83
C ALA A 25 6.26 -7.84 -3.79
N PRO A 26 5.80 -9.06 -4.14
CA PRO A 26 4.56 -9.25 -4.87
C PRO A 26 3.46 -8.41 -4.20
N LEU A 27 2.67 -7.68 -5.00
CA LEU A 27 1.53 -6.97 -4.46
C LEU A 27 0.53 -8.02 -3.98
N ASP A 28 0.46 -8.24 -2.67
CA ASP A 28 -0.63 -9.01 -2.09
C ASP A 28 -1.94 -8.36 -2.54
N THR A 29 -2.79 -9.17 -3.16
CA THR A 29 -4.11 -8.71 -3.58
C THR A 29 -4.91 -8.38 -2.35
N VAL A 30 -5.30 -7.11 -2.21
CA VAL A 30 -6.16 -6.65 -1.12
C VAL A 30 -7.47 -7.45 -1.12
N GLU A 31 -7.70 -8.19 -0.04
CA GLU A 31 -8.93 -8.94 0.18
C GLU A 31 -9.98 -8.04 0.82
N TRP A 32 -11.08 -7.83 0.12
CA TRP A 32 -12.15 -6.91 0.55
C TRP A 32 -13.25 -7.69 1.27
N GLY A 33 -13.70 -7.15 2.40
CA GLY A 33 -14.74 -7.73 3.24
C GLY A 33 -15.75 -6.70 3.72
N ALA A 34 -16.60 -7.13 4.64
CA ALA A 34 -17.54 -6.25 5.30
C ALA A 34 -16.81 -5.25 6.20
N CYS A 35 -17.34 -4.02 6.29
CA CYS A 35 -16.85 -3.02 7.23
C CYS A 35 -17.41 -3.26 8.65
N PRO A 36 -16.76 -2.75 9.70
CA PRO A 36 -17.27 -2.76 11.07
C PRO A 36 -18.56 -1.95 11.18
N GLY A 37 -19.35 -2.21 12.21
CA GLY A 37 -20.74 -1.74 12.29
C GLY A 37 -20.93 -0.22 12.23
N ASP A 38 -19.98 0.55 12.73
CA ASP A 38 -20.00 2.03 12.74
C ASP A 38 -19.53 2.66 11.42
N VAL A 39 -18.80 1.89 10.59
CA VAL A 39 -18.36 2.26 9.24
C VAL A 39 -19.25 1.65 8.14
N SER A 40 -20.06 0.64 8.48
CA SER A 40 -20.86 -0.15 7.54
C SER A 40 -21.92 0.69 6.83
N VAL A 41 -21.58 1.15 5.63
CA VAL A 41 -22.45 1.88 4.71
C VAL A 41 -22.65 1.10 3.40
N PRO A 42 -23.82 1.18 2.75
CA PRO A 42 -24.09 0.39 1.55
C PRO A 42 -23.06 0.63 0.43
N GLY A 43 -22.50 -0.47 -0.10
CA GLY A 43 -21.55 -0.44 -1.22
C GLY A 43 -20.11 -0.11 -0.83
N VAL A 44 -19.82 0.09 0.46
CA VAL A 44 -18.45 0.21 0.95
C VAL A 44 -17.99 -1.12 1.52
N GLU A 45 -16.78 -1.51 1.11
CA GLU A 45 -16.07 -2.69 1.61
C GLU A 45 -14.82 -2.23 2.33
N CYS A 46 -14.33 -3.02 3.28
CA CYS A 46 -13.14 -2.68 4.07
C CYS A 46 -12.08 -3.78 3.98
N SER A 47 -10.85 -3.41 4.31
CA SER A 47 -9.69 -4.30 4.34
C SER A 47 -8.59 -3.70 5.22
N VAL A 48 -7.49 -4.43 5.40
CA VAL A 48 -6.28 -3.99 6.09
C VAL A 48 -5.06 -4.12 5.18
N LEU A 49 -4.13 -3.18 5.32
CA LEU A 49 -2.81 -3.24 4.71
C LEU A 49 -1.75 -3.38 5.79
N GLU A 50 -0.94 -4.43 5.73
CA GLU A 50 0.23 -4.55 6.60
C GLU A 50 1.38 -3.70 6.07
N VAL A 51 1.91 -2.81 6.89
CA VAL A 51 3.05 -1.94 6.57
C VAL A 51 4.09 -1.97 7.69
N PRO A 52 5.37 -1.70 7.42
CA PRO A 52 6.35 -1.63 8.50
C PRO A 52 6.07 -0.44 9.42
N LEU A 53 6.30 -0.66 10.71
CA LEU A 53 6.30 0.40 11.72
C LEU A 53 7.44 1.38 11.44
N ASP A 54 8.66 0.85 11.22
CA ASP A 54 9.86 1.60 10.86
C ASP A 54 10.32 1.22 9.45
N TYR A 55 10.23 2.15 8.49
CA TYR A 55 10.69 1.91 7.12
C TYR A 55 12.20 1.73 6.97
N ARG A 56 13.00 2.03 8.01
CA ARG A 56 14.44 1.72 8.02
C ARG A 56 14.72 0.25 8.34
N ASP A 57 13.73 -0.44 8.92
CA ASP A 57 13.75 -1.87 9.22
C ASP A 57 12.48 -2.53 8.62
N PRO A 58 12.44 -2.73 7.29
CA PRO A 58 11.22 -3.14 6.58
C PRO A 58 10.70 -4.54 6.96
N ASP A 59 11.57 -5.37 7.53
CA ASP A 59 11.29 -6.73 8.01
C ASP A 59 11.00 -6.76 9.53
N GLY A 60 11.00 -5.59 10.19
CA GLY A 60 10.70 -5.43 11.61
C GLY A 60 9.21 -5.48 11.92
N GLU A 61 8.82 -4.85 13.03
CA GLU A 61 7.42 -4.80 13.47
C GLU A 61 6.48 -4.25 12.38
N ARG A 62 5.37 -4.95 12.16
CA ARG A 62 4.33 -4.58 11.20
C ARG A 62 3.14 -3.98 11.93
N ILE A 63 2.49 -3.02 11.29
CA ILE A 63 1.22 -2.45 11.71
C ILE A 63 0.20 -2.58 10.60
N GLU A 64 -1.06 -2.65 10.99
CA GLU A 64 -2.19 -2.66 10.07
C GLU A 64 -2.68 -1.22 9.82
N VAL A 65 -2.97 -0.94 8.55
CA VAL A 65 -3.63 0.29 8.10
C VAL A 65 -4.98 -0.11 7.53
N ALA A 66 -6.05 0.27 8.21
CA ALA A 66 -7.41 0.03 7.73
C ALA A 66 -7.70 0.89 6.49
N ILE A 67 -8.34 0.28 5.51
CA ILE A 67 -8.78 0.93 4.27
C ILE A 67 -10.24 0.57 3.96
N SER A 68 -10.92 1.47 3.25
CA SER A 68 -12.26 1.25 2.73
C SER A 68 -12.31 1.52 1.24
N ARG A 69 -13.24 0.88 0.54
CA ARG A 69 -13.47 1.02 -0.89
C ARG A 69 -14.95 1.19 -1.18
N LEU A 70 -15.27 2.31 -1.82
CA LEU A 70 -16.45 2.41 -2.66
C LEU A 70 -16.05 2.07 -4.10
N ALA A 71 -16.44 0.88 -4.55
CA ALA A 71 -16.07 0.41 -5.89
C ALA A 71 -16.73 1.25 -6.99
N SER A 72 -16.03 1.37 -8.12
CA SER A 72 -16.57 2.11 -9.26
C SER A 72 -17.90 1.55 -9.74
N GLY A 73 -18.88 2.42 -9.95
CA GLY A 73 -20.21 2.04 -10.47
C GLY A 73 -20.20 1.55 -11.92
N ASN A 74 -19.10 1.76 -12.66
CA ASN A 74 -18.94 1.29 -14.03
C ASN A 74 -17.53 0.71 -14.27
N PRO A 75 -17.33 -0.60 -14.02
CA PRO A 75 -16.03 -1.25 -14.18
C PRO A 75 -15.41 -1.07 -15.57
N ALA A 76 -16.22 -0.96 -16.63
CA ALA A 76 -15.74 -0.78 -17.99
C ALA A 76 -15.17 0.63 -18.26
N ARG A 77 -15.50 1.63 -17.43
CA ARG A 77 -14.96 3.00 -17.49
C ARG A 77 -13.94 3.31 -16.40
N ARG A 78 -13.65 2.33 -15.53
CA ARG A 78 -12.74 2.50 -14.40
C ARG A 78 -11.34 2.88 -14.89
N ARG A 79 -10.86 4.01 -14.38
CA ARG A 79 -9.54 4.61 -14.64
C ARG A 79 -8.53 4.27 -13.56
N GLY A 80 -8.98 3.89 -12.36
CA GLY A 80 -8.10 3.52 -11.26
C GLY A 80 -8.70 3.85 -9.89
N VAL A 81 -7.84 4.23 -8.96
CA VAL A 81 -8.18 4.58 -7.58
C VAL A 81 -8.14 6.10 -7.39
N LEU A 82 -9.12 6.63 -6.68
CA LEU A 82 -9.08 7.94 -6.05
C LEU A 82 -8.84 7.74 -4.55
N LEU A 83 -7.58 7.88 -4.12
CA LEU A 83 -7.23 7.82 -2.71
C LEU A 83 -7.56 9.15 -2.04
N THR A 84 -8.28 9.08 -0.93
CA THR A 84 -8.76 10.25 -0.21
C THR A 84 -8.10 10.35 1.16
N ASN A 85 -7.98 11.58 1.66
CA ASN A 85 -7.55 11.85 3.03
C ASN A 85 -8.44 12.96 3.58
N THR A 86 -9.05 12.71 4.74
CA THR A 86 -10.01 13.60 5.41
C THR A 86 -9.42 14.92 5.92
N GLY A 87 -8.08 15.03 5.95
CA GLY A 87 -7.40 16.15 6.58
C GLY A 87 -7.53 16.12 8.11
N GLY A 88 -7.00 17.17 8.76
CA GLY A 88 -6.74 17.13 10.20
C GLY A 88 -5.83 15.96 10.61
N PRO A 89 -5.34 15.91 11.85
CA PRO A 89 -4.82 14.67 12.42
C PRO A 89 -5.90 13.97 13.25
N GLY A 90 -6.04 12.65 13.08
CA GLY A 90 -6.88 11.81 13.93
C GLY A 90 -8.35 11.67 13.53
N GLY A 91 -8.75 12.17 12.36
CA GLY A 91 -10.07 11.88 11.78
C GLY A 91 -10.18 10.45 11.25
N GLU A 92 -11.37 9.88 11.32
CA GLU A 92 -11.72 8.58 10.72
C GLU A 92 -11.76 8.73 9.20
N GLY A 93 -11.03 7.87 8.48
CA GLY A 93 -10.94 7.90 7.02
C GLY A 93 -11.81 6.86 6.33
N LEU A 94 -12.22 5.79 7.02
CA LEU A 94 -12.97 4.68 6.39
C LEU A 94 -14.36 5.09 5.88
N SER A 95 -15.08 5.98 6.56
CA SER A 95 -16.41 6.45 6.12
C SER A 95 -16.34 7.51 5.03
N PHE A 96 -15.18 8.14 4.82
CA PHE A 96 -15.06 9.33 3.97
C PHE A 96 -15.47 9.14 2.51
N PRO A 97 -15.24 7.98 1.85
CA PRO A 97 -15.78 7.74 0.51
C PRO A 97 -17.29 7.92 0.44
N ALA A 98 -18.04 7.47 1.45
CA ALA A 98 -19.49 7.63 1.51
C ALA A 98 -19.89 9.08 1.84
N ASP A 99 -19.14 9.74 2.72
CA ASP A 99 -19.36 11.17 3.01
C ASP A 99 -19.20 12.03 1.76
N LEU A 100 -18.19 11.75 0.92
CA LEU A 100 -17.99 12.44 -0.36
C LEU A 100 -19.19 12.26 -1.31
N VAL A 101 -19.83 11.08 -1.32
CA VAL A 101 -21.09 10.89 -2.06
C VAL A 101 -22.18 11.81 -1.52
N GLY A 102 -22.33 11.88 -0.19
CA GLY A 102 -23.28 12.79 0.46
C GLY A 102 -23.00 14.27 0.20
N LEU A 103 -21.73 14.65 0.07
CA LEU A 103 -21.26 16.00 -0.27
C LEU A 103 -21.35 16.32 -1.77
N GLY A 104 -21.80 15.37 -2.61
CA GLY A 104 -22.06 15.60 -4.02
C GLY A 104 -20.90 15.28 -4.96
N LEU A 105 -20.04 14.31 -4.62
CA LEU A 105 -19.03 13.80 -5.54
C LEU A 105 -19.69 13.41 -6.87
N PRO A 106 -19.25 13.94 -8.02
CA PRO A 106 -19.96 13.74 -9.28
C PRO A 106 -20.04 12.27 -9.68
N ARG A 107 -21.18 11.85 -10.24
CA ARG A 107 -21.36 10.47 -10.75
C ARG A 107 -20.30 10.06 -11.77
N SER A 108 -19.82 11.01 -12.59
CA SER A 108 -18.73 10.73 -13.54
C SER A 108 -17.44 10.29 -12.84
N VAL A 109 -17.18 10.76 -11.62
CA VAL A 109 -16.05 10.33 -10.79
C VAL A 109 -16.33 8.95 -10.20
N LEU A 110 -17.51 8.73 -9.60
CA LEU A 110 -17.92 7.43 -9.05
C LEU A 110 -17.93 6.30 -10.10
N ASP A 111 -18.28 6.63 -11.34
CA ASP A 111 -18.25 5.69 -12.47
C ASP A 111 -16.85 5.46 -13.04
N SER A 112 -15.85 6.27 -12.65
CA SER A 112 -14.50 6.20 -13.21
C SER A 112 -13.45 5.77 -12.19
N TYR A 113 -13.73 5.80 -10.89
CA TYR A 113 -12.74 5.52 -9.85
C TYR A 113 -13.33 4.63 -8.75
N ASP A 114 -12.50 3.74 -8.22
CA ASP A 114 -12.73 3.23 -6.87
C ASP A 114 -12.31 4.33 -5.90
N VAL A 115 -13.20 4.77 -5.03
CA VAL A 115 -12.89 5.80 -4.03
C VAL A 115 -12.41 5.10 -2.78
N ILE A 116 -11.17 5.37 -2.38
CA ILE A 116 -10.51 4.72 -1.25
C ILE A 116 -10.40 5.69 -0.08
N GLY A 117 -10.90 5.27 1.07
CA GLY A 117 -10.65 5.87 2.38
C GLY A 117 -9.59 5.08 3.13
N PHE A 118 -8.84 5.72 4.01
CA PHE A 118 -7.88 5.02 4.88
C PHE A 118 -7.68 5.76 6.18
N ASP A 119 -7.42 5.02 7.25
CA ASP A 119 -7.04 5.58 8.54
C ASP A 119 -5.50 5.70 8.61
N PRO A 120 -4.91 6.91 8.63
CA PRO A 120 -3.47 7.06 8.69
C PRO A 120 -2.89 6.53 10.01
N ARG A 121 -1.65 6.02 9.96
CA ARG A 121 -0.91 5.59 11.16
C ARG A 121 -0.92 6.65 12.26
N GLY A 122 -1.07 6.21 13.52
CA GLY A 122 -1.11 7.09 14.68
C GLY A 122 -2.37 7.97 14.77
N GLY A 123 -3.32 7.81 13.83
CA GLY A 123 -4.68 8.29 13.97
C GLY A 123 -5.48 7.45 14.97
N ARG A 124 -6.75 7.80 15.18
CA ARG A 124 -7.69 6.96 15.94
C ARG A 124 -8.19 5.82 15.06
N SER A 125 -7.30 4.93 14.64
CA SER A 125 -7.70 3.70 13.95
C SER A 125 -8.32 2.77 14.97
N GLN A 126 -9.65 2.74 15.04
CA GLN A 126 -10.37 1.87 15.98
C GLN A 126 -10.64 0.47 15.40
N HIS A 127 -10.39 0.28 14.10
CA HIS A 127 -11.01 -0.80 13.33
C HIS A 127 -10.04 -1.80 12.69
N ALA A 128 -8.73 -1.56 12.75
CA ALA A 128 -7.78 -2.46 12.09
C ALA A 128 -7.88 -3.90 12.62
N GLY A 129 -8.00 -4.08 13.95
CA GLY A 129 -8.16 -5.41 14.55
C GLY A 129 -9.56 -6.03 14.39
N ASP A 130 -10.51 -5.31 13.80
CA ASP A 130 -11.90 -5.76 13.60
C ASP A 130 -12.20 -6.16 12.14
N LEU A 131 -11.20 -6.06 11.26
CA LEU A 131 -11.26 -6.28 9.81
C LEU A 131 -10.49 -7.53 9.38
#